data_AF-A0A356NBZ0-F1
#
_entry.id   AF-A0A356NBZ0-F1
#
_cell.length_a   1.000
_cell.length_b   1.000
_cell.length_c   1.000
_cell.angle_alpha   90.00
_cell.angle_beta   90.00
_cell.angle_gamma   90.00
#
_symmetry.space_group_name_H-M   'P 1'
#
loop_
_entity.id
_entity.type
_entity.pdbx_description
1 polymer ?
#
loop_
_entity_poly.entity_id
_entity_poly.type
_entity_poly.pdbx_seq_one_letter_code
_entity_poly.pdbx_strand_id
1 'polypeptide(L)'
;MTSHRLAVDLDCKEIGIRHKKRCDYLFIGQTDARIYVALIELKRGRVDSATDVAKQLQGGADHLAATLLPSNISFQFRPVLACGRTHRDIRTQLRKKTVRLHGRKEPIKLIDCGSKLINVFA
;
A
#
# COMPACT_ATOMS: atom_id res chain seq x y z
N MET A 1 11.38 -23.27 6.04
CA MET A 1 10.35 -22.24 5.81
C MET A 1 10.69 -21.49 4.55
N THR A 2 9.94 -21.71 3.48
CA THR A 2 10.08 -20.99 2.21
C THR A 2 9.19 -19.75 2.25
N SER A 3 9.81 -18.57 2.21
CA SER A 3 9.08 -17.30 2.09
C SER A 3 9.15 -16.84 0.65
N HIS A 4 7.99 -16.71 0.01
CA HIS A 4 7.87 -16.12 -1.32
C HIS A 4 7.52 -14.64 -1.17
N ARG A 5 8.17 -13.80 -1.96
CA ARG A 5 7.97 -12.35 -1.95
C ARG A 5 7.97 -11.83 -3.37
N LEU A 6 7.00 -10.98 -3.67
CA LEU A 6 6.87 -10.28 -4.93
C LEU A 6 6.67 -8.79 -4.63
N ALA A 7 7.45 -7.95 -5.30
CA ALA A 7 7.22 -6.51 -5.34
C ALA A 7 6.97 -6.13 -6.80
N VAL A 8 5.88 -5.43 -7.05
CA VAL A 8 5.53 -4.90 -8.37
C VAL A 8 5.69 -3.39 -8.30
N ASP A 9 6.61 -2.88 -9.11
CA ASP A 9 6.74 -1.44 -9.37
C ASP A 9 5.60 -1.01 -10.28
N LEU A 10 4.71 -0.17 -9.75
CA LEU A 10 3.54 0.31 -10.47
C LEU A 10 3.88 1.48 -11.41
N ASP A 11 5.07 2.07 -11.30
CA ASP A 11 5.57 3.13 -12.18
C ASP A 11 6.39 2.63 -13.37
N CYS A 12 6.67 1.32 -13.40
CA CYS A 12 7.15 0.64 -14.59
C CYS A 12 6.22 0.93 -15.78
N LYS A 13 6.77 1.32 -16.94
CA LYS A 13 5.96 1.69 -18.12
C LYS A 13 5.53 0.45 -18.90
N GLU A 14 6.34 -0.60 -18.81
CA GLU A 14 6.24 -1.86 -19.53
C GLU A 14 5.02 -2.68 -19.09
N ILE A 15 4.56 -2.53 -17.85
CA ILE A 15 3.33 -3.17 -17.34
C ILE A 15 2.05 -2.55 -17.91
N GLY A 16 2.14 -1.43 -18.65
CA GLY A 16 1.01 -0.85 -19.38
C GLY A 16 -0.09 -0.23 -18.51
N ILE A 17 0.15 0.02 -17.22
CA ILE A 17 -0.84 0.66 -16.34
C ILE A 17 -0.88 2.17 -16.61
N ARG A 18 -1.89 2.64 -17.36
CA ARG A 18 -1.97 4.04 -17.85
C ARG A 18 -2.69 5.03 -16.91
N HIS A 19 -3.11 4.62 -15.71
CA HIS A 19 -3.87 5.49 -14.81
C HIS A 19 -3.00 6.49 -14.04
N LYS A 20 -3.40 7.77 -14.05
CA LYS A 20 -2.59 8.90 -13.53
C LYS A 20 -2.45 8.95 -12.00
N LYS A 21 -3.30 8.29 -11.22
CA LYS A 21 -3.23 8.30 -9.74
C LYS A 21 -3.24 6.88 -9.19
N ARG A 22 -2.06 6.34 -8.95
CA ARG A 22 -1.81 5.05 -8.30
C ARG A 22 -0.65 5.21 -7.32
N CYS A 23 -0.47 4.23 -6.44
CA CYS A 23 0.69 4.14 -5.57
C CYS A 23 1.89 3.59 -6.33
N ASP A 24 3.08 3.74 -5.77
CA ASP A 24 4.34 3.36 -6.42
C ASP A 24 4.58 1.84 -6.43
N TYR A 25 4.18 1.12 -5.37
CA TYR A 25 4.42 -0.32 -5.27
C TYR A 25 3.24 -1.14 -4.76
N LEU A 26 3.15 -2.38 -5.24
CA LEU A 26 2.39 -3.46 -4.62
C LEU A 26 3.38 -4.51 -4.10
N PHE A 27 3.31 -4.84 -2.82
CA PHE A 27 4.06 -5.92 -2.21
C PHE A 27 3.13 -7.08 -1.84
N ILE A 28 3.50 -8.29 -2.22
CA ILE A 28 2.86 -9.54 -1.81
C ILE A 28 3.92 -10.42 -1.15
N GLY A 29 3.70 -10.79 0.10
CA GLY A 29 4.55 -11.71 0.83
C GLY A 29 3.75 -12.92 1.31
N GLN A 30 4.40 -14.08 1.37
CA GLN A 30 3.81 -15.30 1.91
C GLN A 30 4.71 -15.91 2.97
N THR A 31 4.07 -16.36 4.06
CA THR A 31 4.59 -17.35 4.99
C THR A 31 3.72 -18.59 4.92
N ASP A 32 4.13 -19.68 5.58
CA ASP A 32 3.36 -20.92 5.63
C ASP A 32 1.93 -20.73 6.19
N ALA A 33 1.71 -19.66 6.96
CA ALA A 33 0.43 -19.38 7.62
C ALA A 33 -0.40 -18.27 6.96
N ARG A 34 0.23 -17.30 6.26
CA ARG A 34 -0.46 -16.05 5.86
C ARG A 34 0.10 -15.46 4.58
N ILE A 35 -0.79 -14.83 3.81
CA ILE A 35 -0.46 -13.94 2.71
C ILE A 35 -0.61 -12.49 3.20
N TYR A 36 0.39 -11.67 2.90
CA TYR A 36 0.47 -10.26 3.24
C TYR A 36 0.45 -9.44 1.96
N VAL A 37 -0.37 -8.41 1.94
CA VAL A 37 -0.54 -7.51 0.80
C VAL A 37 -0.38 -6.09 1.29
N ALA A 38 0.61 -5.37 0.76
CA ALA A 38 0.78 -3.95 1.01
C ALA A 38 0.74 -3.15 -0.28
N LEU A 39 -0.08 -2.12 -0.32
CA LEU A 39 0.04 -1.04 -1.30
C LEU A 39 0.90 0.05 -0.67
N ILE A 40 1.91 0.51 -1.38
CA ILE A 40 2.94 1.38 -0.82
C ILE A 40 3.06 2.63 -1.68
N GLU A 41 2.77 3.77 -1.07
CA GLU A 41 3.11 5.09 -1.58
C GLU A 41 4.39 5.56 -0.89
N LEU A 42 5.35 6.03 -1.67
CA LEU A 42 6.60 6.63 -1.25
C LEU A 42 6.50 8.15 -1.43
N LYS A 43 6.69 8.91 -0.35
CA LYS A 43 6.85 10.37 -0.45
C LYS A 43 8.21 10.79 0.06
N ARG A 44 8.95 11.48 -0.82
CA ARG A 44 10.19 12.19 -0.46
C ARG A 44 9.81 13.57 0.08
N GLY A 45 10.27 13.89 1.29
CA GLY A 45 10.03 15.21 1.89
C GLY A 45 8.66 15.36 2.54
N ARG A 46 8.06 16.55 2.41
CA ARG A 46 6.80 16.91 3.06
C ARG A 46 5.62 16.26 2.33
N VAL A 47 4.69 15.71 3.11
CA VAL A 47 3.41 15.20 2.62
C VAL A 47 2.39 16.32 2.73
N ASP A 48 1.97 16.88 1.62
CA ASP A 48 1.09 18.05 1.61
C ASP A 48 -0.41 17.70 1.66
N SER A 49 -0.77 16.48 1.25
CA SER A 49 -2.17 16.07 1.13
C SER A 49 -2.38 14.60 1.50
N ALA A 50 -3.00 14.37 2.66
CA ALA A 50 -3.46 13.04 3.06
C ALA A 50 -4.52 12.48 2.09
N THR A 51 -5.30 13.36 1.45
CA THR A 51 -6.31 12.97 0.45
C THR A 51 -5.66 12.46 -0.82
N ASP A 52 -4.57 13.07 -1.29
CA ASP A 52 -3.89 12.58 -2.49
C ASP A 52 -3.20 11.24 -2.25
N VAL A 53 -2.55 11.06 -1.09
CA VAL A 53 -2.01 9.76 -0.69
C VAL A 53 -3.11 8.68 -0.68
N ALA A 54 -4.27 8.98 -0.09
CA ALA A 54 -5.39 8.05 -0.07
C ALA A 54 -5.89 7.71 -1.49
N LYS A 55 -5.95 8.70 -2.39
CA LYS A 55 -6.35 8.49 -3.79
C LYS A 55 -5.34 7.62 -4.56
N GLN A 56 -4.04 7.83 -4.35
CA GLN A 56 -3.00 7.01 -4.97
C GLN A 56 -3.08 5.56 -4.52
N LEU A 57 -3.16 5.33 -3.20
CA LEU A 57 -3.31 3.98 -2.65
C LEU A 57 -4.62 3.32 -3.10
N GLN A 58 -5.73 4.05 -3.16
CA GLN A 58 -6.99 3.52 -3.69
C GLN A 58 -6.87 3.15 -5.18
N GLY A 59 -6.22 3.98 -5.99
CA GLY A 59 -5.96 3.64 -7.39
C GLY A 59 -5.12 2.37 -7.55
N GLY A 60 -4.10 2.16 -6.70
CA GLY A 60 -3.36 0.90 -6.67
C GLY A 60 -4.22 -0.31 -6.31
N ALA A 61 -5.15 -0.14 -5.35
CA ALA A 61 -6.08 -1.18 -4.93
C ALA A 61 -7.06 -1.57 -6.05
N ASP A 62 -7.66 -0.57 -6.69
CA ASP A 62 -8.67 -0.75 -7.73
C ASP A 62 -8.10 -1.40 -8.98
N HIS A 63 -6.83 -1.12 -9.33
CA HIS A 63 -6.25 -1.56 -10.61
C HIS A 63 -5.45 -2.85 -10.55
N LEU A 64 -4.55 -3.00 -9.57
CA LEU A 64 -3.61 -4.13 -9.60
C LEU A 64 -3.92 -5.16 -8.52
N ALA A 65 -4.20 -4.71 -7.30
CA ALA A 65 -4.47 -5.64 -6.22
C ALA A 65 -5.74 -6.45 -6.48
N ALA A 66 -6.81 -5.83 -6.98
CA ALA A 66 -8.05 -6.54 -7.29
C ALA A 66 -7.89 -7.62 -8.38
N THR A 67 -7.03 -7.39 -9.37
CA THR A 67 -6.77 -8.34 -10.46
C THR A 67 -5.80 -9.44 -10.06
N LEU A 68 -4.75 -9.11 -9.31
CA LEU A 68 -3.73 -10.08 -8.90
C LEU A 68 -4.11 -10.92 -7.68
N LEU A 69 -5.07 -10.44 -6.87
CA LEU A 69 -5.53 -11.12 -5.67
C LEU A 69 -6.97 -11.56 -5.88
N PRO A 70 -7.21 -12.83 -6.25
CA PRO A 70 -8.54 -13.41 -6.26
C PRO A 70 -9.28 -13.16 -4.94
N SER A 71 -10.56 -12.81 -5.00
CA SER A 71 -11.37 -12.50 -3.82
C SER A 71 -11.62 -13.69 -2.89
N ASN A 72 -11.39 -14.91 -3.38
CA ASN A 72 -11.49 -16.17 -2.62
C ASN A 72 -10.23 -16.51 -1.82
N ILE A 73 -9.15 -15.72 -1.93
CA ILE A 73 -7.92 -15.93 -1.15
C ILE A 73 -7.98 -15.09 0.14
N SER A 74 -7.62 -15.72 1.26
CA SER A 74 -7.46 -15.00 2.53
C SER A 74 -6.08 -14.36 2.62
N PHE A 75 -6.05 -13.04 2.81
CA PHE A 75 -4.82 -12.28 3.01
C PHE A 75 -5.01 -11.18 4.05
N GLN A 76 -3.90 -10.66 4.58
CA GLN A 76 -3.86 -9.44 5.37
C GLN A 76 -3.51 -8.27 4.48
N PHE A 77 -4.32 -7.21 4.52
CA PHE A 77 -4.16 -6.04 3.67
C PHE A 77 -3.72 -4.82 4.49
N ARG A 78 -2.71 -4.10 4.00
CA ARG A 78 -2.26 -2.85 4.62
C ARG A 78 -1.93 -1.80 3.55
N PRO A 79 -2.69 -0.69 3.46
CA PRO A 79 -2.26 0.47 2.71
C PRO A 79 -1.19 1.23 3.51
N VAL A 80 -0.07 1.55 2.89
CA VAL A 80 1.13 2.08 3.54
C VAL A 80 1.58 3.37 2.86
N LEU A 81 1.79 4.41 3.65
CA LEU A 81 2.62 5.55 3.26
C LEU A 81 4.00 5.37 3.91
N ALA A 82 5.05 5.28 3.10
CA ALA A 82 6.42 5.36 3.55
C ALA A 82 6.98 6.75 3.27
N CYS A 83 7.37 7.47 4.32
CA CYS A 83 7.97 8.80 4.17
C CYS A 83 8.88 9.12 5.35
N GLY A 84 9.91 9.94 5.13
CA GLY A 84 10.89 10.26 6.18
C GLY A 84 10.39 11.24 7.24
N ARG A 85 9.50 12.19 6.90
CA ARG A 85 8.94 13.18 7.83
C ARG A 85 7.49 13.48 7.47
N THR A 86 6.64 13.63 8.48
CA THR A 86 5.23 14.00 8.29
C THR A 86 4.79 14.96 9.38
N HIS A 87 4.08 16.03 9.03
CA HIS A 87 3.49 16.94 10.02
C HIS A 87 2.44 16.20 10.87
N ARG A 88 2.29 16.58 12.14
CA ARG A 88 1.35 15.94 13.08
C ARG A 88 -0.10 15.96 12.56
N ASP A 89 -0.50 17.04 11.90
CA ASP A 89 -1.86 17.17 11.35
C ASP A 89 -2.09 16.20 10.20
N ILE A 90 -1.12 16.08 9.30
CA ILE A 90 -1.18 15.13 8.19
C ILE A 90 -1.20 13.69 8.71
N ARG A 91 -0.41 13.36 9.75
CA ARG A 91 -0.50 12.04 10.42
C ARG A 91 -1.91 11.78 10.95
N THR A 92 -2.53 12.78 11.57
CA THR A 92 -3.90 12.67 12.10
C THR A 92 -4.91 12.49 10.98
N GLN A 93 -4.77 13.21 9.88
CA GLN A 93 -5.63 13.06 8.71
C GLN A 93 -5.48 11.69 8.05
N LEU A 94 -4.24 11.20 7.86
CA LEU A 94 -3.95 9.89 7.28
C LEU A 94 -4.58 8.75 8.09
N ARG A 95 -4.54 8.82 9.43
CA ARG A 95 -5.18 7.83 10.32
C ARG A 95 -6.70 7.74 10.12
N LYS A 96 -7.34 8.80 9.65
CA LYS A 96 -8.78 8.84 9.35
C LYS A 96 -9.11 8.40 7.93
N LYS A 97 -8.12 8.31 7.04
CA LYS A 97 -8.30 7.83 5.66
C LYS A 97 -8.23 6.31 5.63
N THR A 98 -9.08 5.72 4.79
CA THR A 98 -9.11 4.28 4.56
C THR A 98 -8.98 3.99 3.08
N VAL A 99 -8.41 2.84 2.76
CA VAL A 99 -8.33 2.28 1.41
C VAL A 99 -9.14 1.00 1.39
N ARG A 100 -9.85 0.76 0.28
CA ARG A 100 -10.74 -0.37 0.11
C ARG A 100 -10.17 -1.39 -0.86
N LEU A 101 -10.26 -2.66 -0.51
CA LEU A 101 -9.92 -3.79 -1.38
C LEU A 101 -10.80 -4.99 -1.01
N HIS A 102 -11.51 -5.56 -1.99
CA HIS A 102 -12.42 -6.71 -1.79
C HIS A 102 -13.39 -6.55 -0.61
N GLY A 103 -14.03 -5.38 -0.53
CA GLY A 103 -14.98 -5.05 0.55
C GLY A 103 -14.34 -4.72 1.90
N ARG A 104 -13.05 -4.97 2.09
CA ARG A 104 -12.30 -4.62 3.30
C ARG A 104 -11.92 -3.15 3.26
N LYS A 105 -11.96 -2.48 4.42
CA LYS A 105 -11.52 -1.08 4.58
C LYS A 105 -10.40 -1.05 5.60
N GLU A 106 -9.23 -0.59 5.19
CA GLU A 106 -8.05 -0.57 6.04
C GLU A 106 -7.52 0.87 6.19
N PRO A 107 -7.15 1.31 7.41
CA PRO A 107 -6.57 2.63 7.62
C PRO A 107 -5.15 2.69 7.04
N ILE A 108 -4.75 3.88 6.56
CA ILE A 108 -3.40 4.09 6.05
C ILE A 108 -2.39 3.99 7.20
N LYS A 109 -1.44 3.07 7.07
CA LYS A 109 -0.31 2.92 7.97
C LYS A 109 0.82 3.83 7.52
N LEU A 110 1.45 4.49 8.48
CA LEU A 110 2.61 5.33 8.25
C LEU A 110 3.85 4.60 8.73
N ILE A 111 4.89 4.53 7.89
CA ILE A 111 6.21 4.04 8.27
C ILE A 111 7.30 5.01 7.85
N ASP A 112 8.41 4.99 8.57
CA ASP A 112 9.60 5.74 8.17
C ASP A 112 10.32 4.99 7.04
N CYS A 113 10.90 5.73 6.09
CA CYS A 113 11.73 5.13 5.04
C CYS A 113 12.88 4.31 5.65
N GLY A 114 13.09 3.09 5.15
CA GLY A 114 14.08 2.14 5.71
C GLY A 114 13.52 1.24 6.82
N SER A 115 12.30 1.49 7.29
CA SER A 115 11.64 0.58 8.25
C SER A 115 11.27 -0.76 7.61
N LYS A 116 11.24 -1.81 8.42
CA LYS A 116 10.79 -3.13 7.97
C LYS A 116 9.27 -3.09 7.72
N LEU A 117 8.87 -3.40 6.48
CA LEU A 117 7.46 -3.41 6.08
C LEU A 117 6.61 -4.34 6.94
N ILE A 118 7.16 -5.47 7.42
CA ILE A 118 6.42 -6.44 8.24
C ILE A 118 5.78 -5.83 9.49
N ASN A 119 6.34 -4.74 10.01
CA ASN A 119 5.85 -4.06 11.22
C ASN A 119 4.44 -3.48 11.06
N VAL A 120 3.93 -3.30 9.83
CA VAL A 120 2.56 -2.82 9.60
C VAL A 120 1.50 -3.93 9.67
N PHE A 121 1.94 -5.19 9.69
CA PHE A 121 1.09 -6.39 9.77
C PHE A 121 1.08 -7.03 11.16
N ALA A 122 1.88 -6.51 12.09
CA ALA A 122 1.84 -6.87 13.51
C ALA A 122 0.54 -6.37 14.17
#